data_AF-A0A3S4HLR7-F1
#
_entry.id   AF-A0A3S4HLR7-F1
#
_cell.length_a   1.000
_cell.length_b   1.000
_cell.length_c   1.000
_cell.angle_alpha   90.00
_cell.angle_beta   90.00
_cell.angle_gamma   90.00
#
_symmetry.space_group_name_H-M   'P 1'
#
loop_
_entity.id
_entity.type
_entity.pdbx_description
1 polymer ?
#
loop_
_entity_poly.entity_id
_entity_poly.type
_entity_poly.pdbx_seq_one_letter_code
_entity_poly.pdbx_strand_id
1 'polypeptide(L)'
;MGYNLKISDMQAACGLAQLDRLEGFIEARKQNFAYLSERLQSCAEFLVLPQATPGSDPSWFGFPLTLKPEAQLSRVDLLHYLDQHRIGTRLLFAGNLTGNRICRAGTTAARRRCR
;
A
#
# COMPACT_ATOMS: atom_id res chain seq x y z
N MET A 1 25.00 17.92 -17.19
CA MET A 1 24.42 16.76 -17.92
C MET A 1 22.94 16.69 -17.56
N GLY A 2 22.05 16.57 -18.55
CA GLY A 2 20.59 16.51 -18.34
C GLY A 2 20.04 15.13 -18.68
N TYR A 3 18.96 14.73 -18.01
CA TYR A 3 18.24 13.49 -18.27
C TYR A 3 17.03 13.75 -19.17
N ASN A 4 16.66 12.79 -20.03
CA ASN A 4 15.42 12.83 -20.80
C ASN A 4 14.38 11.92 -20.13
N LEU A 5 13.41 12.53 -19.44
CA LEU A 5 12.32 11.85 -18.72
C LEU A 5 10.96 12.07 -19.41
N LYS A 6 10.95 12.29 -20.73
CA LYS A 6 9.71 12.42 -21.51
C LYS A 6 9.02 11.06 -21.63
N ILE A 7 7.69 11.07 -21.49
CA ILE A 7 6.83 9.92 -21.73
C ILE A 7 6.54 9.74 -23.23
N SER A 8 6.06 8.56 -23.62
CA SER A 8 5.60 8.31 -24.99
C SER A 8 4.15 8.74 -25.19
N ASP A 9 3.78 9.05 -26.44
CA ASP A 9 2.41 9.41 -26.80
C ASP A 9 1.41 8.28 -26.53
N MET A 10 1.87 7.02 -26.65
CA MET A 10 1.09 5.84 -26.28
C MET A 10 0.73 5.82 -24.78
N GLN A 11 1.65 6.24 -23.90
CA GLN A 11 1.37 6.35 -22.45
C GLN A 11 0.38 7.48 -22.16
N ALA A 12 0.48 8.61 -22.88
CA ALA A 12 -0.43 9.73 -22.75
C ALA A 12 -1.86 9.36 -23.20
N ALA A 13 -2.01 8.68 -24.34
CA ALA A 13 -3.30 8.23 -24.84
C ALA A 13 -4.01 7.27 -23.87
N CYS A 14 -3.26 6.32 -23.28
CA CYS A 14 -3.80 5.42 -22.25
C CYS A 14 -4.24 6.21 -21.00
N GLY A 15 -3.43 7.17 -20.55
CA GLY A 15 -3.77 8.03 -19.42
C GLY A 15 -5.05 8.85 -19.66
N LEU A 16 -5.22 9.40 -20.85
CA LEU A 16 -6.41 10.17 -21.22
C LEU A 16 -7.69 9.34 -21.09
N ALA A 17 -7.70 8.13 -21.63
CA ALA A 17 -8.85 7.22 -21.51
C ALA A 17 -9.12 6.76 -20.06
N GLN A 18 -8.10 6.73 -19.19
CA GLN A 18 -8.29 6.42 -17.77
C GLN A 18 -8.89 7.59 -16.98
N LEU A 19 -8.61 8.83 -17.38
CA LEU A 19 -9.15 10.02 -16.73
C LEU A 19 -10.68 10.09 -16.86
N ASP A 20 -11.23 9.71 -18.01
CA ASP A 20 -12.68 9.66 -18.23
C ASP A 20 -13.42 8.74 -17.25
N ARG A 21 -12.72 7.75 -16.67
CA ARG A 21 -13.28 6.76 -15.74
C ARG A 21 -12.91 7.03 -14.28
N LEU A 22 -12.13 8.08 -14.01
CA LEU A 22 -11.52 8.32 -12.71
C LEU A 22 -12.57 8.51 -11.60
N GLU A 23 -13.61 9.30 -11.85
CA GLU A 23 -14.67 9.56 -10.87
C GLU A 23 -15.39 8.27 -10.46
N GLY A 24 -15.75 7.42 -11.42
CA GLY A 24 -16.36 6.12 -11.15
C GLY A 24 -15.46 5.19 -10.32
N PHE A 25 -14.14 5.21 -10.55
CA PHE A 25 -13.20 4.43 -9.75
C PHE A 25 -13.05 4.96 -8.33
N ILE A 26 -13.08 6.28 -8.13
CA ILE A 26 -13.00 6.90 -6.81
C ILE A 26 -14.21 6.48 -5.97
N GLU A 27 -15.42 6.60 -6.52
CA GLU A 27 -16.65 6.25 -5.80
C GLU A 27 -16.73 4.76 -5.47
N ALA A 28 -16.39 3.89 -6.43
CA ALA A 28 -16.32 2.45 -6.17
C ALA A 28 -15.32 2.10 -5.05
N ARG A 29 -14.17 2.79 -4.98
CA ARG A 29 -13.17 2.59 -3.92
C ARG A 29 -13.69 3.02 -2.55
N LYS A 30 -14.40 4.15 -2.47
CA LYS A 30 -15.02 4.63 -1.22
C LYS A 30 -16.08 3.66 -0.71
N GLN A 31 -16.96 3.18 -1.60
CA GLN A 31 -17.99 2.20 -1.26
C GLN A 31 -17.38 0.88 -0.76
N ASN A 32 -16.37 0.36 -1.45
CA ASN A 32 -15.67 -0.85 -1.03
C ASN A 32 -14.96 -0.68 0.32
N PHE A 33 -14.36 0.49 0.56
CA PHE A 33 -13.72 0.80 1.83
C PHE A 33 -14.73 0.81 2.98
N ALA A 34 -15.89 1.46 2.80
CA ALA A 34 -16.94 1.50 3.80
C ALA A 34 -17.48 0.09 4.11
N TYR A 35 -17.77 -0.69 3.06
CA TYR A 35 -18.25 -2.06 3.19
C TYR A 35 -17.25 -2.96 3.96
N LEU A 36 -15.97 -2.91 3.61
CA LEU A 36 -14.95 -3.68 4.31
C LEU A 36 -14.77 -3.21 5.75
N SER A 37 -14.78 -1.89 6.00
CA SER A 37 -14.64 -1.34 7.36
C SER A 37 -15.75 -1.83 8.28
N GLU A 38 -17.00 -1.82 7.80
CA GLU A 38 -18.16 -2.31 8.55
C GLU A 38 -18.04 -3.81 8.84
N ARG A 39 -17.71 -4.62 7.83
CA ARG A 39 -17.64 -6.08 7.96
C ARG A 39 -16.47 -6.56 8.80
N LEU A 40 -15.34 -5.85 8.80
CA LEU A 40 -14.18 -6.19 9.62
C LEU A 40 -14.27 -5.63 11.05
N GLN A 41 -15.31 -4.87 11.37
CA GLN A 41 -15.53 -4.32 12.71
C GLN A 41 -15.73 -5.41 13.78
N SER A 42 -16.26 -6.57 13.41
CA SER A 42 -16.32 -7.74 14.28
C SER A 42 -14.94 -8.25 14.71
N CYS A 43 -13.89 -7.95 13.95
CA CYS A 43 -12.52 -8.36 14.22
C CYS A 43 -11.66 -7.22 14.79
N ALA A 44 -12.29 -6.10 15.20
CA ALA A 44 -11.59 -4.93 15.73
C ALA A 44 -10.83 -5.20 17.04
N GLU A 45 -11.11 -6.31 17.73
CA GLU A 45 -10.33 -6.76 18.88
C GLU A 45 -8.90 -7.16 18.48
N PHE A 46 -8.72 -7.80 17.32
CA PHE A 46 -7.44 -8.34 16.83
C PHE A 46 -6.79 -7.46 15.77
N LEU A 47 -7.56 -6.61 15.08
CA LEU A 47 -7.11 -5.78 13.97
C LEU A 47 -7.29 -4.30 14.28
N VAL A 48 -6.32 -3.47 13.89
CA VAL A 48 -6.48 -2.02 13.81
C VAL A 48 -7.03 -1.69 12.43
N LEU A 49 -8.25 -1.15 12.41
CA LEU A 49 -8.92 -0.72 11.19
C LEU A 49 -8.44 0.66 10.74
N PRO A 50 -8.35 0.90 9.42
CA PRO A 50 -7.96 2.19 8.88
C PRO A 50 -9.04 3.25 9.13
N GLN A 51 -8.60 4.46 9.47
CA GLN A 51 -9.48 5.62 9.62
C GLN A 51 -9.06 6.71 8.65
N ALA A 52 -10.05 7.40 8.07
CA ALA A 52 -9.79 8.60 7.29
C ALA A 52 -9.18 9.69 8.18
N THR A 53 -8.26 10.48 7.62
CA THR A 53 -7.72 11.64 8.32
C THR A 53 -8.83 12.66 8.56
N PRO A 54 -8.93 13.29 9.75
CA PRO A 54 -9.97 14.27 10.02
C PRO A 54 -9.97 15.40 8.98
N GLY A 55 -11.15 15.70 8.42
CA GLY A 55 -11.33 16.74 7.41
C GLY A 55 -10.88 16.37 5.99
N SER A 56 -10.62 15.09 5.71
CA SER A 56 -10.29 14.62 4.35
C SER A 56 -11.32 13.63 3.80
N ASP A 57 -11.48 13.64 2.47
CA ASP A 57 -12.18 12.61 1.71
C ASP A 57 -11.16 11.81 0.88
N PRO A 58 -10.54 10.76 1.47
CA PRO A 58 -9.46 10.04 0.83
C PRO A 58 -9.94 9.15 -0.32
N SER A 59 -9.31 9.26 -1.48
CA SER A 59 -9.38 8.24 -2.53
C SER A 59 -8.46 7.07 -2.15
N TRP A 60 -9.06 5.98 -1.67
CA TRP A 60 -8.32 4.84 -1.13
C TRP A 60 -7.55 4.08 -2.23
N PHE A 61 -6.22 4.07 -2.13
CA PHE A 61 -5.38 3.23 -2.98
C PHE A 61 -5.55 1.73 -2.66
N GLY A 62 -5.68 1.42 -1.36
CA GLY A 62 -5.92 0.08 -0.83
C GLY A 62 -6.43 0.15 0.61
N PHE A 63 -6.68 -1.02 1.20
CA PHE A 63 -7.21 -1.15 2.56
C PHE A 63 -6.10 -1.62 3.53
N PRO A 64 -5.41 -0.72 4.25
CA PRO A 64 -4.35 -1.13 5.14
C PRO A 64 -4.94 -1.74 6.42
N LEU A 65 -4.44 -2.92 6.78
CA LEU A 65 -4.79 -3.64 8.00
C LEU A 65 -3.54 -3.86 8.84
N THR A 66 -3.63 -3.55 10.13
CA THR A 66 -2.54 -3.81 11.08
C THR A 66 -2.99 -4.84 12.09
N LEU A 67 -2.21 -5.90 12.25
CA LEU A 67 -2.44 -6.91 13.27
C LEU A 67 -1.97 -6.37 14.63
N LYS A 68 -2.83 -6.47 15.63
CA LYS A 68 -2.49 -6.08 17.00
C LYS A 68 -1.52 -7.10 17.63
N PRO A 69 -0.52 -6.67 18.41
CA PRO A 69 0.40 -7.59 19.07
C PRO A 69 -0.30 -8.53 20.05
N GLU A 70 -1.44 -8.12 20.60
CA GLU A 70 -2.26 -8.91 21.54
C GLU A 70 -2.95 -10.11 20.88
N ALA A 71 -3.05 -10.13 19.55
CA ALA A 71 -3.73 -11.20 18.82
C ALA A 71 -2.98 -12.54 18.86
N GLN A 72 -1.74 -12.59 19.36
CA GLN A 72 -0.88 -13.78 19.42
C GLN A 72 -0.76 -14.56 18.09
N LEU A 73 -1.08 -13.91 16.97
CA LEU A 73 -1.03 -14.48 15.63
C LEU A 73 0.22 -13.96 14.93
N SER A 74 0.90 -14.84 14.18
CA SER A 74 1.95 -14.39 13.28
C SER A 74 1.31 -13.73 12.06
N ARG A 75 1.87 -12.59 11.65
CA ARG A 75 1.51 -11.96 10.36
C ARG A 75 1.66 -12.95 9.20
N VAL A 76 2.67 -13.83 9.23
CA VAL A 76 2.93 -14.80 8.16
C VAL A 76 1.78 -15.79 8.03
N ASP A 77 1.25 -16.27 9.15
CA ASP A 77 0.15 -17.24 9.16
C ASP A 77 -1.14 -16.61 8.60
N LEU A 78 -1.42 -15.36 8.95
CA LEU A 78 -2.55 -14.61 8.40
C LEU A 78 -2.42 -14.44 6.87
N LEU A 79 -1.22 -14.12 6.37
CA LEU A 79 -0.99 -13.98 4.93
C LEU A 79 -1.19 -15.31 4.20
N HIS A 80 -0.69 -16.42 4.75
CA HIS A 80 -0.91 -17.75 4.18
C HIS A 80 -2.38 -18.16 4.19
N TYR A 81 -3.10 -17.89 5.29
CA TYR A 81 -4.53 -18.16 5.38
C TYR A 81 -5.32 -17.39 4.30
N LEU A 82 -5.04 -16.10 4.14
CA LEU A 82 -5.69 -15.28 3.11
C LEU A 82 -5.34 -15.75 1.70
N ASP A 83 -4.10 -16.16 1.46
CA ASP A 83 -3.65 -16.70 0.17
C ASP A 83 -4.36 -18.02 -0.19
N GLN A 84 -4.56 -18.93 0.78
CA GLN A 84 -5.34 -20.15 0.61
C GLN A 84 -6.80 -19.84 0.19
N HIS A 85 -7.35 -18.73 0.68
CA HIS A 85 -8.67 -18.23 0.30
C HIS A 85 -8.66 -17.33 -0.96
N ARG A 86 -7.54 -17.30 -1.71
CA ARG A 86 -7.35 -16.52 -2.94
C ARG A 86 -7.46 -15.00 -2.75
N ILE A 87 -7.18 -14.52 -1.54
CA ILE A 87 -7.17 -13.10 -1.20
C ILE A 87 -5.73 -12.58 -1.28
N GLY A 88 -5.44 -11.83 -2.35
CA GLY A 88 -4.13 -11.25 -2.58
C GLY A 88 -3.81 -10.16 -1.55
N THR A 89 -2.78 -10.37 -0.75
CA THR A 89 -2.29 -9.39 0.23
C THR A 89 -1.00 -8.72 -0.22
N ARG A 90 -0.76 -7.49 0.23
CA ARG A 90 0.49 -6.75 -0.02
C ARG A 90 0.97 -6.10 1.27
N LEU A 91 2.27 -6.19 1.51
CA LEU A 91 2.90 -5.45 2.61
C LEU A 91 2.94 -3.95 2.26
N LEU A 92 2.97 -3.10 3.29
CA LEU A 92 3.03 -1.66 3.11
C LEU A 92 4.38 -1.24 2.51
N PHE A 93 4.44 -1.16 1.18
CA PHE A 93 5.61 -0.77 0.40
C PHE A 93 6.92 -1.42 0.89
N ALA A 94 7.92 -0.60 1.24
CA ALA A 94 9.21 -1.06 1.76
C ALA A 94 9.21 -1.35 3.27
N GLY A 95 8.08 -1.14 3.97
CA GLY A 95 8.00 -1.16 5.43
C GLY A 95 8.89 -0.06 6.02
N ASN A 96 10.11 -0.45 6.41
CA ASN A 96 11.15 0.49 6.84
C ASN A 96 12.25 0.60 5.78
N LEU A 97 12.32 1.74 5.10
CA LEU A 97 13.32 2.03 4.07
C LEU A 97 14.77 1.88 4.57
N THR A 98 15.06 2.25 5.83
CA THR A 98 16.42 2.12 6.41
C THR A 98 16.83 0.68 6.67
N GLY A 99 15.86 -0.23 6.76
CA GLY A 99 16.08 -1.68 6.85
C GLY A 99 16.33 -2.33 5.49
N ASN A 100 16.02 -1.64 4.40
CA ASN A 100 16.12 -2.19 3.05
C ASN A 100 17.59 -2.27 2.60
N ARG A 101 17.99 -3.44 2.09
CA ARG A 101 19.35 -3.69 1.59
C ARG A 101 19.77 -2.72 0.49
N ILE A 102 18.84 -2.29 -0.36
CA ILE A 102 19.09 -1.33 -1.45
C ILE A 102 19.48 0.05 -0.88
N CYS A 103 18.79 0.53 0.15
CA CYS A 103 19.11 1.80 0.81
C CYS A 103 20.41 1.74 1.62
N ARG A 104 20.76 0.57 2.17
CA ARG A 104 22.02 0.35 2.90
C ARG A 104 23.26 0.26 2.00
N ALA A 105 23.08 -0.13 0.74
CA ALA A 105 24.18 -0.19 -0.22
C ALA A 105 24.77 1.20 -0.54
N GLY A 106 23.95 2.26 -0.48
CA GLY A 106 24.40 3.65 -0.71
C GLY A 106 25.29 4.21 0.41
N THR A 107 25.16 3.75 1.65
CA THR A 107 25.97 4.21 2.80
C THR A 107 27.28 3.45 2.96
N THR A 108 27.42 2.27 2.36
CA THR A 108 28.63 1.43 2.53
C THR A 108 29.76 1.82 1.56
N ALA A 109 29.43 2.48 0.43
CA ALA A 109 30.42 2.97 -0.53
C ALA A 109 31.27 4.15 0.02
N ALA A 110 30.74 4.93 0.97
CA ALA A 110 31.46 6.05 1.58
C ALA A 110 32.45 5.65 2.68
N ARG A 111 32.37 4.43 3.25
CA ARG A 111 33.23 4.00 4.37
C ARG A 111 34.46 3.17 3.96
N ARG A 112 34.62 2.81 2.68
CA ARG A 112 35.78 2.01 2.21
C ARG A 112 36.88 2.82 1.52
N ARG A 113 36.85 4.16 1.56
CA ARG A 113 37.87 5.04 0.94
C ARG A 113 38.73 5.86 1.92
N CYS A 114 38.61 5.60 3.22
CA CYS A 114 39.51 6.12 4.26
C CYS A 114 40.10 4.96 5.08
N ARG A 115 40.99 4.19 4.45
CA ARG A 115 42.10 3.49 5.09
C ARG A 115 43.24 3.43 4.09
#